data_AF-A0A2E2U8Y5-F1
#
_entry.id   AF-A0A2E2U8Y5-F1
#
_cell.length_a   1.000
_cell.length_b   1.000
_cell.length_c   1.000
_cell.angle_alpha   90.00
_cell.angle_beta   90.00
_cell.angle_gamma   90.00
#
_symmetry.space_group_name_H-M   'P 1'
#
loop_
_entity.id
_entity.type
_entity.pdbx_description
1 polymer ?
#
loop_
_entity_poly.entity_id
_entity_poly.type
_entity_poly.pdbx_seq_one_letter_code
_entity_poly.pdbx_strand_id
1 'polypeptide(L)'
;MKKTFLILPLILASFGDVSANGGIAEIVQRLRCRDIRTLRSSLTENVYVKKCHDNTHTITTAPGSRSAVNGPCGPTVGSVMLAGYCGRVFNPFDAQELGYFEDITPGTRPGTMRNSLNRLFRENSSACPAGDWTVYDTDNGYDFLNLSINRMRTQNSRYSKAPFVALVRARGLSLHYFPIVNIYFVNSSRPSTQTLKPGNPISASEREEILENFEQTRRVERSSERPRASERMASTQPSRVTSRNIGRCRVAVNDYSFQKIYTCSNFLSMMRAANNIFGLSAVYDDYTYIAFRNR
;
A
#
# COMPACT_ATOMS: atom_id res chain seq x y z
N MET A 1 -35.41 -28.61 67.11
CA MET A 1 -34.18 -29.13 66.48
C MET A 1 -33.85 -28.26 65.27
N LYS A 2 -32.80 -27.43 65.34
CA LYS A 2 -32.40 -26.51 64.27
C LYS A 2 -31.57 -27.30 63.24
N LYS A 3 -31.97 -27.29 61.97
CA LYS A 3 -31.21 -27.89 60.86
C LYS A 3 -30.28 -26.84 60.25
N THR A 4 -29.00 -27.11 60.33
CA THR A 4 -27.90 -26.42 59.63
C THR A 4 -27.99 -26.71 58.14
N PHE A 5 -27.92 -25.69 57.29
CA PHE A 5 -27.60 -25.84 55.87
C PHE A 5 -26.36 -25.02 55.54
N LEU A 6 -25.28 -25.75 55.27
CA LEU A 6 -24.09 -25.27 54.60
C LEU A 6 -24.46 -24.99 53.13
N ILE A 7 -24.26 -23.76 52.66
CA ILE A 7 -24.24 -23.46 51.23
C ILE A 7 -22.93 -22.72 50.96
N LEU A 8 -21.95 -23.47 50.44
CA LEU A 8 -20.97 -22.96 49.50
C LEU A 8 -21.56 -23.26 48.11
N PRO A 9 -21.46 -22.35 47.13
CA PRO A 9 -20.36 -22.57 46.20
C PRO A 9 -19.79 -21.35 45.47
N LEU A 10 -18.61 -21.61 44.91
CA LEU A 10 -18.10 -21.16 43.61
C LEU A 10 -17.62 -19.71 43.44
N ILE A 11 -16.30 -19.56 43.66
CA ILE A 11 -15.30 -19.01 42.74
C ILE A 11 -15.86 -18.50 41.40
N LEU A 12 -15.81 -17.18 41.20
CA LEU A 12 -15.66 -16.57 39.88
C LEU A 12 -14.33 -15.83 39.85
N ALA A 13 -13.40 -16.46 39.15
CA ALA A 13 -12.08 -15.96 38.84
C ALA A 13 -12.13 -14.77 37.87
N SER A 14 -11.11 -13.92 38.02
CA SER A 14 -10.46 -13.15 36.95
C SER A 14 -11.33 -12.20 36.11
N PHE A 15 -11.32 -10.93 36.49
CA PHE A 15 -11.28 -9.85 35.50
C PHE A 15 -9.94 -9.97 34.75
N GLY A 16 -9.97 -10.72 33.63
CA GLY A 16 -8.92 -10.62 32.64
C GLY A 16 -8.97 -9.24 32.02
N ASP A 17 -7.89 -8.48 32.15
CA ASP A 17 -7.61 -7.31 31.35
C ASP A 17 -7.83 -7.64 29.87
N VAL A 18 -8.92 -7.12 29.32
CA VAL A 18 -9.12 -7.07 27.88
C VAL A 18 -8.17 -6.01 27.35
N SER A 19 -6.91 -6.41 27.11
CA SER A 19 -5.97 -5.67 26.29
C SER A 19 -6.50 -5.61 24.85
N ALA A 20 -7.39 -4.64 24.61
CA ALA A 20 -8.04 -4.35 23.33
C ALA A 20 -7.12 -3.59 22.36
N ASN A 21 -5.80 -3.78 22.42
CA ASN A 21 -4.84 -3.02 21.59
C ASN A 21 -4.02 -3.88 20.61
N GLY A 22 -4.37 -5.16 20.42
CA GLY A 22 -3.63 -6.06 19.53
C GLY A 22 -4.16 -6.24 18.10
N GLY A 23 -5.41 -5.84 17.78
CA GLY A 23 -6.13 -6.47 16.65
C GLY A 23 -6.38 -5.66 15.37
N ILE A 24 -6.19 -4.33 15.37
CA ILE A 24 -6.50 -3.50 14.18
C ILE A 24 -5.30 -3.39 13.23
N ALA A 25 -4.09 -3.71 13.71
CA ALA A 25 -2.85 -3.56 12.95
C ALA A 25 -2.56 -4.71 11.96
N GLU A 26 -3.35 -5.78 11.93
CA GLU A 26 -3.10 -6.99 11.13
C GLU A 26 -4.28 -7.39 10.22
N ILE A 27 -4.98 -6.41 9.64
CA ILE A 27 -5.81 -6.65 8.45
C ILE A 27 -5.00 -6.18 7.23
N VAL A 28 -3.88 -6.84 6.96
CA VAL A 28 -3.04 -6.59 5.78
C VAL A 28 -2.98 -7.88 4.97
N GLN A 29 -4.00 -8.09 4.13
CA GLN A 29 -3.97 -9.17 3.16
C GLN A 29 -2.93 -8.85 2.09
N ARG A 30 -1.95 -9.75 1.91
CA ARG A 30 -0.83 -9.60 0.98
C ARG A 30 -1.13 -10.35 -0.31
N LEU A 31 -1.05 -9.66 -1.44
CA LEU A 31 -1.09 -10.27 -2.76
C LEU A 31 0.31 -10.26 -3.36
N ARG A 32 0.87 -11.45 -3.61
CA ARG A 32 2.21 -11.57 -4.22
C ARG A 32 2.19 -11.16 -5.69
N CYS A 33 3.24 -10.46 -6.10
CA CYS A 33 3.46 -10.08 -7.48
C CYS A 33 4.56 -10.99 -8.08
N ARG A 34 4.46 -11.32 -9.38
CA ARG A 34 5.39 -12.22 -10.07
C ARG A 34 6.59 -11.43 -10.61
N ASP A 35 7.80 -11.96 -10.46
CA ASP A 35 9.00 -11.40 -11.09
C ASP A 35 8.86 -11.39 -12.62
N ILE A 36 9.14 -10.26 -13.25
CA ILE A 36 9.09 -10.11 -14.71
C ILE A 36 10.42 -9.63 -15.31
N ARG A 37 11.25 -8.91 -14.54
CA ARG A 37 12.52 -8.37 -15.02
C ARG A 37 13.44 -8.07 -13.84
N THR A 38 14.73 -8.28 -14.03
CA THR A 38 15.78 -7.78 -13.13
C THR A 38 16.48 -6.60 -13.80
N LEU A 39 16.53 -5.47 -13.11
CA LEU A 39 17.32 -4.31 -13.50
C LEU A 39 18.68 -4.46 -12.82
N ARG A 40 19.71 -4.71 -13.63
CA ARG A 40 21.08 -4.70 -13.16
C ARG A 40 21.57 -3.26 -13.15
N SER A 41 22.22 -2.84 -12.07
CA SER A 41 22.96 -1.58 -12.05
C SER A 41 24.46 -1.89 -11.98
N SER A 42 25.25 -1.06 -12.65
CA SER A 42 26.71 -1.03 -12.53
C SER A 42 27.19 -0.09 -11.42
N LEU A 43 26.29 0.75 -10.91
CA LEU A 43 26.57 1.74 -9.87
C LEU A 43 26.10 1.25 -8.50
N THR A 44 24.98 0.51 -8.48
CA THR A 44 24.24 0.15 -7.27
C THR A 44 23.72 -1.29 -7.37
N GLU A 45 22.74 -1.66 -6.55
CA GLU A 45 22.24 -3.03 -6.48
C GLU A 45 21.26 -3.41 -7.59
N ASN A 46 21.09 -4.73 -7.76
CA ASN A 46 20.05 -5.30 -8.61
C ASN A 46 18.65 -5.04 -8.04
N VAL A 47 17.71 -4.76 -8.92
CA VAL A 47 16.32 -4.47 -8.56
C VAL A 47 15.37 -5.36 -9.33
N TYR A 48 14.37 -5.91 -8.66
CA TYR A 48 13.42 -6.85 -9.24
C TYR A 48 12.09 -6.17 -9.52
N VAL A 49 11.75 -6.08 -10.80
CA VAL A 49 10.45 -5.59 -11.25
C VAL A 49 9.47 -6.75 -11.19
N LYS A 50 8.35 -6.53 -10.50
CA LYS A 50 7.28 -7.50 -10.35
C LYS A 50 5.99 -6.97 -10.94
N LYS A 51 5.19 -7.87 -11.51
CA LYS A 51 3.85 -7.59 -12.02
C LYS A 51 2.80 -8.26 -11.12
N CYS A 52 1.87 -7.47 -10.63
CA CYS A 52 0.80 -7.90 -9.75
C CYS A 52 -0.38 -8.44 -10.58
N HIS A 53 -1.32 -9.13 -9.91
CA HIS A 53 -2.45 -9.78 -10.58
C HIS A 53 -3.43 -8.83 -11.28
N ASP A 54 -3.40 -7.54 -10.97
CA ASP A 54 -4.15 -6.48 -11.67
C ASP A 54 -3.33 -5.77 -12.74
N ASN A 55 -2.26 -6.43 -13.21
CA ASN A 55 -1.29 -5.91 -14.15
C ASN A 55 -0.44 -4.73 -13.68
N THR A 56 -0.66 -4.20 -12.47
CA THR A 56 0.18 -3.12 -11.93
C THR A 56 1.57 -3.61 -11.56
N HIS A 57 2.52 -2.69 -11.43
CA HIS A 57 3.92 -3.02 -11.14
C HIS A 57 4.29 -2.71 -9.70
N THR A 58 5.17 -3.50 -9.11
CA THR A 58 5.87 -3.19 -7.87
C THR A 58 7.35 -3.50 -8.07
N ILE A 59 8.19 -2.92 -7.22
CA ILE A 59 9.64 -3.06 -7.30
C ILE A 59 10.16 -3.52 -5.94
N THR A 60 11.12 -4.44 -5.99
CA THR A 60 11.81 -4.98 -4.83
C THR A 60 13.30 -4.68 -4.97
N THR A 61 13.89 -4.11 -3.93
CA THR A 61 15.34 -4.06 -3.76
C THR A 61 15.78 -5.28 -2.96
N ALA A 62 17.01 -5.76 -3.15
CA ALA A 62 17.52 -6.82 -2.30
C ALA A 62 17.51 -6.35 -0.82
N PRO A 63 17.21 -7.23 0.16
CA PRO A 63 17.31 -6.88 1.57
C PRO A 63 18.77 -6.53 1.88
N GLY A 64 19.06 -5.29 2.29
CA GLY A 64 20.40 -4.91 2.75
C GLY A 64 20.92 -3.52 2.32
N SER A 65 20.45 -2.96 1.21
CA SER A 65 20.90 -1.61 0.76
C SER A 65 20.20 -0.50 1.51
N ARG A 66 20.98 0.33 2.22
CA ARG A 66 20.50 1.57 2.83
C ARG A 66 21.26 2.77 2.25
N SER A 67 20.51 3.77 1.79
CA SER A 67 20.88 5.17 2.05
C SER A 67 20.31 5.52 3.43
N ALA A 68 21.15 6.03 4.33
CA ALA A 68 20.78 6.33 5.72
C ALA A 68 19.91 7.59 5.87
N VAL A 69 19.85 8.46 4.85
CA VAL A 69 19.26 9.80 4.95
C VAL A 69 17.96 9.92 4.17
N ASN A 70 17.93 9.43 2.93
CA ASN A 70 16.75 9.36 2.08
C ASN A 70 16.57 7.92 1.59
N GLY A 71 15.62 7.19 2.16
CA GLY A 71 15.32 5.83 1.71
C GLY A 71 14.80 5.83 0.27
N PRO A 72 14.92 4.71 -0.47
CA PRO A 72 14.60 4.64 -1.90
C PRO A 72 13.08 4.73 -2.22
N CYS A 73 12.25 5.16 -1.27
CA CYS A 73 10.80 5.19 -1.41
C CYS A 73 10.35 6.08 -2.57
N GLY A 74 10.84 7.32 -2.61
CA GLY A 74 10.55 8.27 -3.69
C GLY A 74 10.92 7.71 -5.07
N PRO A 75 12.19 7.36 -5.29
CA PRO A 75 12.65 6.74 -6.53
C PRO A 75 11.92 5.45 -6.90
N THR A 76 11.61 4.59 -5.92
CA THR A 76 10.88 3.33 -6.15
C THR A 76 9.49 3.60 -6.70
N VAL A 77 8.77 4.52 -6.07
CA VAL A 77 7.45 4.95 -6.54
C VAL A 77 7.53 5.60 -7.92
N GLY A 78 8.54 6.44 -8.16
CA GLY A 78 8.82 7.01 -9.47
C GLY A 78 8.99 5.96 -10.55
N SER A 79 9.76 4.90 -10.27
CA SER A 79 9.96 3.81 -11.21
C SER A 79 8.71 2.95 -11.41
N VAL A 80 7.90 2.75 -10.36
CA VAL A 80 6.59 2.09 -10.49
C VAL A 80 5.64 2.91 -11.34
N MET A 81 5.61 4.24 -11.20
CA MET A 81 4.79 5.13 -12.02
C MET A 81 5.27 5.19 -13.47
N LEU A 82 6.58 5.17 -13.72
CA LEU A 82 7.12 5.12 -15.09
C LEU A 82 6.84 3.78 -15.76
N ALA A 83 7.06 2.66 -15.03
CA ALA A 83 6.71 1.31 -15.49
C ALA A 83 5.22 1.29 -15.82
N GLY A 84 4.50 1.90 -14.89
CA GLY A 84 3.17 2.41 -14.96
C GLY A 84 2.75 2.90 -16.36
N TYR A 85 2.89 4.18 -16.55
CA TYR A 85 2.30 4.91 -17.67
C TYR A 85 3.05 4.67 -18.98
N CYS A 86 4.35 4.38 -18.91
CA CYS A 86 5.23 4.43 -20.07
C CYS A 86 5.77 3.06 -20.48
N GLY A 87 5.59 2.02 -19.66
CA GLY A 87 6.18 0.71 -19.90
C GLY A 87 7.71 0.69 -19.79
N ARG A 88 8.30 1.71 -19.13
CA ARG A 88 9.75 1.85 -18.92
C ARG A 88 10.06 1.78 -17.43
N VAL A 89 11.17 1.16 -17.07
CA VAL A 89 11.57 0.99 -15.67
C VAL A 89 13.01 1.45 -15.53
N PHE A 90 13.35 2.09 -14.41
CA PHE A 90 14.71 2.46 -14.06
C PHE A 90 15.09 1.84 -12.72
N ASN A 91 16.38 1.77 -12.41
CA ASN A 91 16.81 1.37 -11.09
C ASN A 91 16.60 2.53 -10.10
N PRO A 92 15.75 2.39 -9.06
CA PRO A 92 15.49 3.44 -8.08
C PRO A 92 16.76 4.05 -7.47
N PHE A 93 17.82 3.26 -7.30
CA PHE A 93 19.08 3.75 -6.76
C PHE A 93 19.82 4.63 -7.76
N ASP A 94 19.90 4.25 -9.04
CA ASP A 94 20.49 5.10 -10.08
C ASP A 94 19.79 6.47 -10.16
N ALA A 95 18.45 6.51 -10.06
CA ALA A 95 17.73 7.78 -10.06
C ALA A 95 17.97 8.63 -8.81
N GLN A 96 18.30 8.00 -7.68
CA GLN A 96 18.72 8.70 -6.48
C GLN A 96 20.12 9.30 -6.66
N GLU A 97 21.07 8.54 -7.19
CA GLU A 97 22.44 9.02 -7.50
C GLU A 97 22.43 10.15 -8.54
N LEU A 98 21.48 10.12 -9.48
CA LEU A 98 21.29 11.18 -10.49
C LEU A 98 20.49 12.39 -9.96
N GLY A 99 20.16 12.42 -8.66
CA GLY A 99 19.52 13.56 -8.00
C GLY A 99 18.05 13.78 -8.37
N TYR A 100 17.33 12.80 -8.93
CA TYR A 100 15.92 13.02 -9.31
C TYR A 100 15.03 13.30 -8.10
N PHE A 101 15.27 12.64 -6.97
CA PHE A 101 14.42 12.67 -5.78
C PHE A 101 15.14 13.23 -4.55
N GLU A 102 16.24 13.94 -4.78
CA GLU A 102 17.01 14.60 -3.74
C GLU A 102 16.20 15.73 -3.11
N ASP A 103 16.17 15.76 -1.79
CA ASP A 103 15.49 16.78 -1.00
C ASP A 103 16.36 17.15 0.19
N ILE A 104 16.28 18.41 0.61
CA ILE A 104 16.99 18.93 1.79
C ILE A 104 16.39 18.39 3.10
N THR A 105 15.16 17.86 3.05
CA THR A 105 14.50 17.25 4.21
C THR A 105 14.76 15.74 4.26
N PRO A 106 14.66 15.10 5.44
CA PRO A 106 14.55 13.64 5.53
C PRO A 106 13.31 13.14 4.75
N GLY A 107 13.56 12.44 3.65
CA GLY A 107 12.54 11.98 2.69
C GLY A 107 12.26 12.98 1.57
N THR A 108 11.51 12.53 0.56
CA THR A 108 11.13 13.35 -0.60
C THR A 108 9.83 14.12 -0.32
N ARG A 109 9.83 15.46 -0.34
CA ARG A 109 8.58 16.23 -0.17
C ARG A 109 7.65 16.08 -1.38
N PRO A 110 6.33 16.30 -1.23
CA PRO A 110 5.37 16.22 -2.33
C PRO A 110 5.76 17.08 -3.54
N GLY A 111 6.23 18.32 -3.31
CA GLY A 111 6.72 19.21 -4.37
C GLY A 111 7.92 18.65 -5.13
N THR A 112 8.89 18.09 -4.41
CA THR A 112 10.07 17.41 -5.00
C THR A 112 9.62 16.22 -5.83
N MET A 113 8.83 15.31 -5.24
CA MET A 113 8.28 14.14 -5.92
C MET A 113 7.53 14.51 -7.22
N ARG A 114 6.70 15.55 -7.19
CA ARG A 114 6.02 16.10 -8.38
C ARG A 114 7.02 16.50 -9.45
N ASN A 115 8.03 17.28 -9.09
CA ASN A 115 9.06 17.76 -10.03
C ASN A 115 9.86 16.59 -10.62
N SER A 116 10.23 15.60 -9.80
CA SER A 116 10.93 14.37 -10.21
C SER A 116 10.13 13.57 -11.22
N LEU A 117 8.85 13.32 -10.93
CA LEU A 117 7.95 12.56 -11.81
C LEU A 117 7.77 13.28 -13.16
N ASN A 118 7.59 14.60 -13.14
CA ASN A 118 7.48 15.40 -14.36
C ASN A 118 8.77 15.38 -15.19
N ARG A 119 9.94 15.47 -14.54
CA ARG A 119 11.23 15.35 -15.22
C ARG A 119 11.37 13.98 -15.89
N LEU A 120 11.12 12.90 -15.15
CA LEU A 120 11.17 11.53 -15.66
C LEU A 120 10.23 11.31 -16.85
N PHE A 121 9.00 11.82 -16.79
CA PHE A 121 8.02 11.67 -17.87
C PHE A 121 8.40 12.47 -19.12
N ARG A 122 8.96 13.68 -18.98
CA ARG A 122 9.45 14.48 -20.11
C ARG A 122 10.63 13.83 -20.82
N GLU A 123 11.61 13.32 -20.07
CA GLU A 123 12.77 12.62 -20.62
C GLU A 123 12.39 11.28 -21.28
N ASN A 124 11.22 10.73 -20.93
CA ASN A 124 10.65 9.53 -21.53
C ASN A 124 9.41 9.84 -22.41
N SER A 125 9.31 11.06 -22.94
CA SER A 125 8.14 11.55 -23.69
C SER A 125 7.76 10.69 -24.90
N SER A 126 8.72 10.00 -25.53
CA SER A 126 8.43 9.07 -26.64
C SER A 126 7.65 7.81 -26.22
N ALA A 127 7.63 7.48 -24.93
CA ALA A 127 6.91 6.33 -24.39
C ALA A 127 5.81 6.70 -23.38
N CYS A 128 5.85 7.92 -22.83
CA CYS A 128 4.91 8.42 -21.84
C CYS A 128 3.77 9.24 -22.47
N PRO A 129 2.57 9.24 -21.86
CA PRO A 129 1.51 10.17 -22.27
C PRO A 129 1.91 11.62 -22.01
N ALA A 130 1.38 12.55 -22.81
CA ALA A 130 1.53 13.98 -22.57
C ALA A 130 0.66 14.42 -21.37
N GLY A 131 1.24 15.21 -20.48
CA GLY A 131 0.59 15.61 -19.24
C GLY A 131 1.59 15.98 -18.16
N ASP A 132 1.07 16.32 -16.99
CA ASP A 132 1.86 16.74 -15.84
C ASP A 132 1.32 16.08 -14.56
N TRP A 133 2.23 15.59 -13.73
CA TRP A 133 1.98 15.23 -12.34
C TRP A 133 1.75 16.50 -11.51
N THR A 134 0.68 16.49 -10.73
CA THR A 134 0.25 17.61 -9.89
C THR A 134 0.03 17.11 -8.45
N VAL A 135 0.42 17.92 -7.47
CA VAL A 135 0.10 17.69 -6.06
C VAL A 135 -1.33 18.17 -5.83
N TYR A 136 -2.11 17.34 -5.15
CA TYR A 136 -3.44 17.63 -4.67
C TYR A 136 -3.48 17.35 -3.18
N ASP A 137 -4.30 18.11 -2.49
CA ASP A 137 -4.52 18.01 -1.06
C ASP A 137 -6.00 18.33 -0.75
N THR A 138 -6.44 17.91 0.42
CA THR A 138 -7.77 18.20 0.97
C THR A 138 -7.75 17.87 2.46
N ASP A 139 -8.57 18.56 3.24
CA ASP A 139 -8.81 18.26 4.66
C ASP A 139 -9.85 17.17 4.90
N ASN A 140 -10.55 16.70 3.85
CA ASN A 140 -11.64 15.75 3.99
C ASN A 140 -11.32 14.41 3.30
N GLY A 141 -11.21 13.36 4.10
CA GLY A 141 -10.90 12.02 3.61
C GLY A 141 -11.94 11.44 2.67
N TYR A 142 -13.22 11.81 2.81
CA TYR A 142 -14.26 11.41 1.86
C TYR A 142 -14.08 12.10 0.50
N ASP A 143 -13.69 13.36 0.48
CA ASP A 143 -13.42 14.10 -0.74
C ASP A 143 -12.21 13.52 -1.46
N PHE A 144 -11.13 13.23 -0.72
CA PHE A 144 -9.98 12.49 -1.24
C PHE A 144 -10.39 11.17 -1.91
N LEU A 145 -11.18 10.32 -1.23
CA LEU A 145 -11.58 9.02 -1.78
C LEU A 145 -12.49 9.18 -3.00
N ASN A 146 -13.42 10.13 -2.98
CA ASN A 146 -14.36 10.34 -4.07
C ASN A 146 -13.69 10.93 -5.32
N LEU A 147 -12.80 11.91 -5.14
CA LEU A 147 -11.94 12.45 -6.21
C LEU A 147 -11.05 11.36 -6.80
N SER A 148 -10.48 10.51 -5.95
CA SER A 148 -9.64 9.39 -6.36
C SER A 148 -10.40 8.33 -7.16
N ILE A 149 -11.61 7.95 -6.72
CA ILE A 149 -12.47 7.01 -7.44
C ILE A 149 -12.86 7.57 -8.80
N ASN A 150 -13.28 8.84 -8.85
CA ASN A 150 -13.64 9.51 -10.09
C ASN A 150 -12.46 9.52 -11.06
N ARG A 151 -11.27 9.89 -10.59
CA ARG A 151 -10.04 9.87 -11.39
C ARG A 151 -9.75 8.48 -11.97
N MET A 152 -9.79 7.44 -11.14
CA MET A 152 -9.53 6.06 -11.58
C MET A 152 -10.56 5.54 -12.59
N ARG A 153 -11.76 6.13 -12.65
CA ARG A 153 -12.81 5.78 -13.61
C ARG A 153 -12.67 6.53 -14.93
N THR A 154 -12.32 7.81 -14.88
CA THR A 154 -12.30 8.68 -16.06
C THR A 154 -10.96 8.65 -16.79
N GLN A 155 -9.86 8.35 -16.09
CA GLN A 155 -8.54 8.32 -16.70
C GLN A 155 -8.20 6.92 -17.20
N ASN A 156 -8.19 6.78 -18.53
CA ASN A 156 -7.61 5.62 -19.19
C ASN A 156 -6.09 5.64 -19.02
N SER A 157 -5.53 4.51 -18.57
CA SER A 157 -4.09 4.27 -18.57
C SER A 157 -3.82 2.90 -19.20
N ARG A 158 -2.54 2.55 -19.39
CA ARG A 158 -2.18 1.19 -19.82
C ARG A 158 -2.56 0.11 -18.80
N TYR A 159 -2.75 0.46 -17.53
CA TYR A 159 -3.56 -0.33 -16.61
C TYR A 159 -5.00 0.12 -16.74
N SER A 160 -5.93 -0.81 -16.61
CA SER A 160 -7.37 -0.54 -16.56
C SER A 160 -7.82 0.64 -15.67
N LYS A 161 -6.95 1.17 -14.79
CA LYS A 161 -7.14 2.36 -13.95
C LYS A 161 -5.83 3.16 -13.89
N ALA A 162 -5.91 4.49 -13.93
CA ALA A 162 -4.75 5.37 -13.77
C ALA A 162 -4.23 5.37 -12.32
N PRO A 163 -3.04 4.78 -12.02
CA PRO A 163 -2.51 4.79 -10.67
C PRO A 163 -2.00 6.18 -10.30
N PHE A 164 -2.03 6.50 -9.02
CA PHE A 164 -1.51 7.75 -8.48
C PHE A 164 -0.78 7.48 -7.16
N VAL A 165 -0.16 8.49 -6.58
CA VAL A 165 0.69 8.35 -5.40
C VAL A 165 0.04 9.05 -4.22
N ALA A 166 -0.01 8.41 -3.05
CA ALA A 166 -0.45 9.05 -1.80
C ALA A 166 0.69 9.09 -0.79
N LEU A 167 0.78 10.20 -0.05
CA LEU A 167 1.68 10.33 1.09
C LEU A 167 1.00 9.75 2.34
N VAL A 168 1.70 8.86 3.04
CA VAL A 168 1.20 8.22 4.27
C VAL A 168 2.29 8.18 5.33
N ARG A 169 1.87 7.94 6.57
CA ARG A 169 2.76 7.52 7.64
C ARG A 169 2.92 6.01 7.63
N ALA A 170 4.17 5.53 7.50
CA ALA A 170 4.49 4.11 7.72
C ALA A 170 4.53 3.80 9.23
N ARG A 171 4.61 2.50 9.61
CA ARG A 171 4.84 2.12 11.00
C ARG A 171 6.11 2.80 11.52
N GLY A 172 5.98 3.66 12.54
CA GLY A 172 7.05 4.54 13.03
C GLY A 172 6.70 6.03 12.89
N LEU A 173 7.71 6.90 12.85
CA LEU A 173 7.59 8.34 12.54
C LEU A 173 8.10 8.66 11.11
N SER A 174 8.15 7.68 10.22
CA SER A 174 8.63 7.87 8.85
C SER A 174 7.50 8.12 7.86
N LEU A 175 7.77 9.05 6.94
CA LEU A 175 6.94 9.31 5.77
C LEU A 175 7.16 8.22 4.71
N HIS A 176 6.10 7.90 3.98
CA HIS A 176 6.12 6.87 2.96
C HIS A 176 5.14 7.18 1.84
N TYR A 177 5.50 6.80 0.60
CA TYR A 177 4.64 6.98 -0.56
C TYR A 177 4.06 5.63 -1.01
N PHE A 178 2.75 5.62 -1.21
CA PHE A 178 2.05 4.48 -1.78
C PHE A 178 1.50 4.77 -3.18
N PRO A 179 1.93 4.00 -4.19
CA PRO A 179 1.18 3.80 -5.42
C PRO A 179 -0.21 3.24 -5.12
N ILE A 180 -1.25 4.06 -5.23
CA ILE A 180 -2.64 3.59 -5.20
C ILE A 180 -3.00 3.08 -6.59
N VAL A 181 -3.38 1.81 -6.64
CA VAL A 181 -3.68 1.12 -7.90
C VAL A 181 -5.15 0.79 -8.06
N ASN A 182 -5.90 0.74 -6.96
CA ASN A 182 -7.34 0.52 -7.02
C ASN A 182 -8.06 1.00 -5.76
N ILE A 183 -9.29 1.50 -5.92
CA ILE A 183 -10.26 1.70 -4.84
C ILE A 183 -11.55 0.98 -5.25
N TYR A 184 -12.07 0.12 -4.38
CA TYR A 184 -13.23 -0.72 -4.67
C TYR A 184 -14.04 -1.05 -3.41
N PHE A 185 -15.27 -1.55 -3.58
CA PHE A 185 -16.10 -2.00 -2.47
C PHE A 185 -16.24 -3.52 -2.46
N VAL A 186 -16.23 -4.09 -1.27
CA VAL A 186 -16.51 -5.51 -1.03
C VAL A 186 -17.92 -5.68 -0.45
N ASN A 187 -18.45 -6.90 -0.48
CA ASN A 187 -19.80 -7.19 0.03
C ASN A 187 -19.86 -7.22 1.56
N SER A 188 -18.79 -7.72 2.21
CA SER A 188 -18.67 -7.76 3.66
C SER A 188 -17.90 -6.54 4.20
N SER A 189 -18.42 -5.91 5.26
CA SER A 189 -17.65 -4.93 6.03
C SER A 189 -16.60 -5.60 6.91
N ARG A 190 -16.84 -6.86 7.31
CA ARG A 190 -15.89 -7.66 8.10
C ARG A 190 -14.78 -8.13 7.17
N PRO A 191 -13.50 -7.83 7.47
CA PRO A 191 -12.42 -8.50 6.79
C PRO A 191 -12.59 -10.01 7.00
N SER A 192 -12.59 -10.79 5.92
CA SER A 192 -12.43 -12.23 6.03
C SER A 192 -11.00 -12.51 6.52
N THR A 193 -10.79 -12.45 7.83
CA THR A 193 -9.57 -12.96 8.45
C THR A 193 -9.70 -14.47 8.47
N GLN A 194 -9.02 -15.14 7.56
CA GLN A 194 -8.75 -16.56 7.75
C GLN A 194 -7.62 -16.62 8.76
N THR A 195 -7.96 -16.81 10.04
CA THR A 195 -6.95 -17.14 11.05
C THR A 195 -6.38 -18.48 10.65
N LEU A 196 -5.16 -18.48 10.11
CA LEU A 196 -4.37 -19.69 10.01
C LEU A 196 -4.20 -20.17 11.45
N LYS A 197 -4.78 -21.32 11.77
CA LYS A 197 -4.57 -21.94 13.07
C LYS A 197 -3.06 -22.11 13.24
N PRO A 198 -2.46 -21.70 14.37
CA PRO A 198 -1.07 -22.04 14.63
C PRO A 198 -0.99 -23.56 14.56
N GLY A 199 -0.28 -24.06 13.55
CA GLY A 199 0.14 -25.45 13.53
C GLY A 199 1.02 -25.70 14.75
N ASN A 200 1.16 -26.97 15.12
CA ASN A 200 2.09 -27.41 16.17
C ASN A 200 3.46 -26.73 15.99
N PRO A 201 4.21 -26.47 17.08
CA PRO A 201 5.54 -25.89 17.00
C PRO A 201 6.40 -26.73 16.03
N ILE A 202 6.78 -26.08 14.95
CA ILE A 202 7.51 -26.66 13.82
C ILE A 202 8.96 -26.85 14.28
N SER A 203 9.51 -28.04 14.10
CA SER A 203 10.91 -28.32 14.46
C SER A 203 11.89 -27.50 13.61
N ALA A 204 13.13 -27.32 14.05
CA ALA A 204 14.11 -26.50 13.32
C ALA A 204 14.40 -27.02 11.90
N SER A 205 14.46 -28.34 11.72
CA SER A 205 14.62 -28.98 10.41
C SER A 205 13.37 -28.82 9.54
N GLU A 206 12.20 -28.92 10.12
CA GLU A 206 10.91 -28.74 9.43
C GLU A 206 10.67 -27.26 9.10
N ARG A 207 11.28 -26.32 9.82
CA ARG A 207 11.31 -24.89 9.48
C ARG A 207 12.20 -24.61 8.27
N GLU A 208 13.32 -25.31 8.16
CA GLU A 208 14.27 -25.20 7.05
C GLU A 208 13.69 -25.86 5.80
N GLU A 209 13.06 -27.04 5.94
CA GLU A 209 12.30 -27.71 4.89
C GLU A 209 11.06 -26.90 4.49
N ILE A 210 10.36 -26.23 5.41
CA ILE A 210 9.27 -25.31 5.07
C ILE A 210 9.79 -24.06 4.39
N LEU A 211 10.96 -23.52 4.76
CA LEU A 211 11.58 -22.39 4.05
C LEU A 211 11.96 -22.80 2.63
N GLU A 212 12.57 -23.96 2.46
CA GLU A 212 12.97 -24.51 1.18
C GLU A 212 11.74 -24.88 0.33
N ASN A 213 10.73 -25.54 0.92
CA ASN A 213 9.44 -25.77 0.28
C ASN A 213 8.67 -24.48 0.05
N PHE A 214 8.79 -23.43 0.85
CA PHE A 214 8.11 -22.14 0.63
C PHE A 214 8.76 -21.34 -0.50
N GLU A 215 10.07 -21.50 -0.69
CA GLU A 215 10.80 -21.01 -1.85
C GLU A 215 10.46 -21.82 -3.11
N GLN A 216 10.28 -23.13 -3.00
CA GLN A 216 9.93 -24.04 -4.11
C GLN A 216 8.43 -24.04 -4.46
N THR A 217 7.52 -23.93 -3.49
CA THR A 217 6.05 -23.89 -3.61
C THR A 217 5.52 -22.45 -3.55
N ARG A 218 6.09 -21.55 -4.36
CA ARG A 218 5.65 -20.15 -4.55
C ARG A 218 4.13 -19.91 -4.78
N ARG A 219 3.31 -20.95 -4.86
CA ARG A 219 1.84 -20.91 -4.78
C ARG A 219 1.39 -21.23 -3.34
N VAL A 220 1.26 -20.21 -2.50
CA VAL A 220 0.50 -20.29 -1.24
C VAL A 220 -0.69 -19.33 -1.28
N GLU A 221 -1.75 -19.78 -0.61
CA GLU A 221 -3.18 -19.52 -0.76
C GLU A 221 -3.61 -18.05 -0.77
N ARG A 222 -4.56 -17.78 -1.68
CA ARG A 222 -5.31 -16.53 -1.79
C ARG A 222 -6.57 -16.64 -0.93
N SER A 223 -6.70 -15.81 0.08
CA SER A 223 -8.02 -15.30 0.47
C SER A 223 -7.98 -13.79 0.72
N SER A 224 -7.35 -13.04 -0.19
CA SER A 224 -7.71 -11.63 -0.32
C SER A 224 -9.09 -11.55 -0.95
N GLU A 225 -10.07 -10.96 -0.25
CA GLU A 225 -11.41 -10.75 -0.80
C GLU A 225 -11.34 -9.59 -1.81
N ARG A 226 -10.77 -9.87 -2.98
CA ARG A 226 -10.97 -9.06 -4.17
C ARG A 226 -12.35 -9.41 -4.73
N PRO A 227 -13.04 -8.46 -5.38
CA PRO A 227 -14.25 -8.77 -6.08
C PRO A 227 -13.97 -9.92 -7.06
N ARG A 228 -14.72 -11.02 -6.94
CA ARG A 228 -14.72 -12.10 -7.93
C ARG A 228 -15.00 -11.49 -9.31
N ALA A 229 -14.60 -12.15 -10.40
CA ALA A 229 -14.86 -11.63 -11.74
C ALA A 229 -16.35 -11.25 -11.94
N SER A 230 -17.26 -12.03 -11.35
CA SER A 230 -18.70 -11.75 -11.27
C SER A 230 -19.06 -10.49 -10.48
N GLU A 231 -18.32 -10.15 -9.43
CA GLU A 231 -18.53 -8.94 -8.61
C GLU A 231 -17.90 -7.69 -9.23
N ARG A 232 -16.89 -7.85 -10.11
CA ARG A 232 -16.34 -6.75 -10.93
C ARG A 232 -17.31 -6.28 -12.02
N MET A 233 -18.19 -7.18 -12.48
CA MET A 233 -19.21 -6.89 -13.48
C MET A 233 -20.55 -6.46 -12.87
N ALA A 234 -20.67 -6.45 -11.53
CA ALA A 234 -21.87 -5.97 -10.88
C ALA A 234 -22.00 -4.45 -11.08
N SER A 235 -23.01 -4.03 -11.83
CA SER A 235 -23.44 -2.64 -12.06
C SER A 235 -23.82 -1.86 -10.77
N THR A 236 -23.56 -2.43 -9.59
CA THR A 236 -24.04 -1.99 -8.27
C THR A 236 -22.92 -1.54 -7.32
N GLN A 237 -21.66 -1.48 -7.78
CA GLN A 237 -20.58 -0.90 -6.96
C GLN A 237 -20.86 0.59 -6.68
N PRO A 238 -20.85 1.04 -5.42
CA PRO A 238 -21.10 2.43 -5.09
C PRO A 238 -20.21 3.38 -5.90
N SER A 239 -20.78 4.49 -6.36
CA SER A 239 -20.04 5.53 -7.08
C SER A 239 -19.20 6.43 -6.18
N ARG A 240 -19.56 6.48 -4.89
CA ARG A 240 -18.95 7.35 -3.89
C ARG A 240 -18.81 6.64 -2.55
N VAL A 241 -17.78 7.00 -1.80
CA VAL A 241 -17.61 6.67 -0.39
C VAL A 241 -18.45 7.63 0.45
N THR A 242 -19.19 7.07 1.39
CA THR A 242 -19.99 7.76 2.40
C THR A 242 -19.76 7.10 3.76
N SER A 243 -20.21 7.75 4.84
CA SER A 243 -20.17 7.16 6.18
C SER A 243 -20.85 5.79 6.26
N ARG A 244 -21.88 5.54 5.43
CA ARG A 244 -22.62 4.28 5.42
C ARG A 244 -21.87 3.12 4.75
N ASN A 245 -20.93 3.39 3.85
CA ASN A 245 -20.25 2.36 3.06
C ASN A 245 -18.72 2.34 3.22
N ILE A 246 -18.14 3.23 4.02
CA ILE A 246 -16.68 3.28 4.26
C ILE A 246 -16.12 1.96 4.82
N GLY A 247 -16.90 1.23 5.63
CA GLY A 247 -16.51 -0.09 6.14
C GLY A 247 -16.36 -1.17 5.05
N ARG A 248 -17.01 -0.98 3.89
CA ARG A 248 -16.92 -1.86 2.71
C ARG A 248 -15.88 -1.40 1.70
N CYS A 249 -15.36 -0.18 1.85
CA CYS A 249 -14.39 0.41 0.94
C CYS A 249 -12.98 -0.16 1.21
N ARG A 250 -12.24 -0.46 0.14
CA ARG A 250 -10.88 -0.99 0.15
C ARG A 250 -9.97 -0.15 -0.75
N VAL A 251 -8.74 0.07 -0.30
CA VAL A 251 -7.67 0.72 -1.07
C VAL A 251 -6.58 -0.32 -1.31
N ALA A 252 -6.31 -0.64 -2.58
CA ALA A 252 -5.17 -1.46 -2.96
C ALA A 252 -3.98 -0.57 -3.30
N VAL A 253 -2.84 -0.88 -2.71
CA VAL A 253 -1.58 -0.16 -2.93
C VAL A 253 -0.45 -1.12 -3.22
N ASN A 254 0.50 -0.71 -4.05
CA ASN A 254 1.71 -1.48 -4.26
C ASN A 254 2.78 -1.02 -3.27
N ASP A 255 3.22 -1.92 -2.41
CA ASP A 255 4.22 -1.67 -1.38
C ASP A 255 5.30 -2.74 -1.49
N TYR A 256 6.54 -2.32 -1.77
CA TYR A 256 7.74 -3.13 -1.97
C TYR A 256 7.50 -4.63 -2.12
N SER A 257 7.55 -5.16 -3.34
CA SER A 257 7.42 -6.59 -3.64
C SER A 257 6.00 -7.18 -3.60
N PHE A 258 5.04 -6.52 -2.98
CA PHE A 258 3.69 -7.03 -2.86
C PHE A 258 2.64 -5.93 -3.02
N GLN A 259 1.40 -6.36 -3.20
CA GLN A 259 0.26 -5.47 -3.10
C GLN A 259 -0.40 -5.66 -1.74
N LYS A 260 -0.65 -4.55 -1.05
CA LYS A 260 -1.39 -4.49 0.20
C LYS A 260 -2.79 -3.96 -0.06
N ILE A 261 -3.74 -4.45 0.74
CA ILE A 261 -5.12 -3.95 0.75
C ILE A 261 -5.43 -3.42 2.13
N TYR A 262 -5.91 -2.18 2.18
CA TYR A 262 -6.34 -1.50 3.40
C TYR A 262 -7.85 -1.27 3.37
N THR A 263 -8.49 -1.21 4.54
CA THR A 263 -9.80 -0.55 4.62
C THR A 263 -9.62 0.94 4.35
N CYS A 264 -10.61 1.59 3.74
CA CYS A 264 -10.50 3.04 3.48
C CYS A 264 -10.33 3.84 4.78
N SER A 265 -10.98 3.43 5.88
CA SER A 265 -10.78 4.06 7.19
C SER A 265 -9.34 3.96 7.70
N ASN A 266 -8.70 2.78 7.60
CA ASN A 266 -7.31 2.63 8.03
C ASN A 266 -6.36 3.43 7.15
N PHE A 267 -6.61 3.42 5.84
CA PHE A 267 -5.81 4.17 4.88
C PHE A 267 -5.87 5.68 5.13
N LEU A 268 -7.06 6.24 5.33
CA LEU A 268 -7.24 7.65 5.67
C LEU A 268 -6.54 8.03 6.99
N SER A 269 -6.60 7.16 8.00
CA SER A 269 -5.88 7.37 9.26
C SER A 269 -4.36 7.47 9.04
N MET A 270 -3.80 6.61 8.18
CA MET A 270 -2.38 6.65 7.83
C MET A 270 -1.98 7.91 7.07
N MET A 271 -2.82 8.41 6.16
CA MET A 271 -2.59 9.67 5.45
C MET A 271 -2.59 10.86 6.41
N ARG A 272 -3.65 10.99 7.21
CA ARG A 272 -3.77 12.05 8.21
C ARG A 272 -2.61 12.08 9.18
N ALA A 273 -2.16 10.91 9.63
CA ALA A 273 -1.04 10.80 10.54
C ALA A 273 0.31 11.22 9.90
N ALA A 274 0.42 11.25 8.58
CA ALA A 274 1.61 11.73 7.87
C ALA A 274 1.79 13.24 8.04
N ASN A 275 0.68 13.99 8.04
CA ASN A 275 0.71 15.45 8.11
C ASN A 275 1.22 15.97 9.46
N ASN A 276 1.08 15.17 10.51
CA ASN A 276 1.57 15.46 11.85
C ASN A 276 3.09 15.25 12.02
N ILE A 277 3.81 14.80 10.98
CA ILE A 277 5.25 14.55 11.05
C ILE A 277 6.01 15.74 10.45
N PHE A 278 7.08 16.17 11.10
CA PHE A 278 8.02 17.20 10.62
C PHE A 278 7.38 18.56 10.27
N GLY A 279 6.22 18.88 10.87
CA GLY A 279 5.51 20.14 10.60
C GLY A 279 4.95 20.25 9.19
N LEU A 280 4.72 19.13 8.50
CA LEU A 280 4.12 19.14 7.15
C LEU A 280 2.75 19.80 7.12
N SER A 281 2.00 19.77 8.23
CA SER A 281 0.72 20.44 8.38
C SER A 281 0.77 21.96 8.21
N ALA A 282 1.96 22.58 8.23
CA ALA A 282 2.12 24.00 7.90
C ALA A 282 2.12 24.28 6.38
N VAL A 283 2.25 23.22 5.56
CA VAL A 283 2.46 23.33 4.10
C VAL A 283 1.44 22.52 3.31
N TYR A 284 0.88 21.45 3.89
CA TYR A 284 -0.02 20.52 3.21
C TYR A 284 -1.23 20.15 4.08
N ASP A 285 -2.34 19.81 3.42
CA ASP A 285 -3.52 19.28 4.10
C ASP A 285 -3.35 17.79 4.46
N ASP A 286 -4.27 17.30 5.30
CA ASP A 286 -4.28 15.94 5.86
C ASP A 286 -4.24 14.83 4.81
N TYR A 287 -4.76 15.05 3.60
CA TYR A 287 -4.86 14.05 2.54
C TYR A 287 -4.10 14.44 1.27
N THR A 288 -2.77 14.47 1.36
CA THR A 288 -1.88 14.81 0.24
C THR A 288 -1.61 13.64 -0.70
N TYR A 289 -1.76 13.88 -2.01
CA TYR A 289 -1.56 12.90 -3.07
C TYR A 289 -1.09 13.55 -4.39
N ILE A 290 -0.47 12.78 -5.25
CA ILE A 290 0.15 13.24 -6.50
C ILE A 290 -0.40 12.41 -7.64
N ALA A 291 -0.95 13.07 -8.65
CA ALA A 291 -1.60 12.40 -9.76
C ALA A 291 -1.31 13.04 -11.10
N PHE A 292 -1.35 12.21 -12.14
CA PHE A 292 -1.12 12.63 -13.51
C PHE A 292 -2.37 13.30 -14.08
N ARG A 293 -2.18 14.45 -14.74
CA ARG A 293 -3.20 15.17 -15.50
C ARG A 293 -2.80 15.15 -16.97
N ASN A 294 -3.56 14.43 -17.78
CA ASN A 294 -3.43 14.47 -19.24
C ASN A 294 -3.65 15.90 -19.74
N ARG A 295 -2.91 16.28 -20.78
CA ARG A 295 -3.17 17.50 -21.55
C ARG A 295 -4.24 17.25 -22.61
#